data_AF-A0A3B8VW08-F1
#
_entry.id   AF-A0A3B8VW08-F1
#
_cell.length_a   1.000
_cell.length_b   1.000
_cell.length_c   1.000
_cell.angle_alpha   90.00
_cell.angle_beta   90.00
_cell.angle_gamma   90.00
#
_symmetry.space_group_name_H-M   'P 1'
#
loop_
_entity.id
_entity.type
_entity.pdbx_description
1 polymer ?
#
loop_
_entity_poly.entity_id
_entity_poly.type
_entity_poly.pdbx_seq_one_letter_code
_entity_poly.pdbx_strand_id
1 'polypeptide(L)' 'MVVERLLASDGITRHDLGRDKFVERIWSWVDDYGDRIYTQLERLGASCD' A
#
# COMPACT_ATOMS: atom_id res chain seq x y z
N MET A 1 6.19 -4.19 -6.33
CA MET A 1 5.59 -3.82 -5.01
C MET A 1 4.17 -4.40 -4.90
N VAL A 2 3.56 -4.50 -3.70
CA VAL A 2 2.18 -5.02 -3.53
C VAL A 2 1.17 -4.23 -4.35
N VAL A 3 1.27 -2.89 -4.34
CA VAL A 3 0.39 -2.01 -5.11
C VAL A 3 0.54 -2.23 -6.62
N GLU A 4 1.73 -2.51 -7.13
CA GLU A 4 1.90 -2.86 -8.56
C GLU A 4 1.26 -4.19 -8.94
N ARG A 5 1.25 -5.18 -8.04
CA ARG A 5 0.53 -6.44 -8.26
C ARG A 5 -0.98 -6.25 -8.24
N LEU A 6 -1.49 -5.43 -7.33
CA LEU A 6 -2.90 -5.03 -7.29
C LEU A 6 -3.31 -4.34 -8.60
N LEU A 7 -2.51 -3.37 -9.05
CA LEU A 7 -2.71 -2.69 -10.33
C LEU A 7 -2.70 -3.66 -11.51
N ALA A 8 -1.73 -4.58 -11.56
CA ALA A 8 -1.68 -5.60 -12.59
C ALA A 8 -2.90 -6.54 -12.57
N SER A 9 -3.47 -6.80 -11.40
CA SER A 9 -4.70 -7.60 -11.25
C SER A 9 -5.95 -6.86 -11.74
N ASP A 10 -5.97 -5.53 -11.61
CA ASP A 10 -6.97 -4.64 -12.21
C ASP A 10 -6.73 -4.43 -13.73
N GLY A 11 -5.64 -4.98 -14.28
CA GLY A 11 -5.26 -4.80 -15.68
C GLY A 11 -4.67 -3.42 -16.00
N ILE A 12 -4.36 -2.62 -14.98
CA ILE A 12 -3.87 -1.25 -15.13
C ILE A 12 -2.38 -1.23 -14.84
N THR A 13 -1.59 -0.54 -15.65
CA THR A 13 -0.16 -0.38 -15.38
C THR A 13 0.11 0.94 -14.66
N ARG A 14 1.18 1.00 -13.85
CA ARG A 14 1.60 2.24 -13.16
C ARG A 14 1.81 3.42 -14.12
N HIS A 15 2.14 3.14 -15.38
CA HIS A 15 2.40 4.16 -16.40
C HIS A 15 1.10 4.76 -16.93
N ASP A 16 0.00 4.00 -16.88
CA ASP A 16 -1.33 4.42 -17.32
C ASP A 16 -1.99 5.40 -16.34
N LEU A 17 -1.74 5.21 -15.04
CA LEU A 17 -2.30 6.04 -13.96
C LEU A 17 -1.60 7.40 -13.78
N GLY A 18 -0.34 7.51 -14.19
CA GLY A 18 0.50 8.65 -13.84
C GLY A 18 0.90 8.68 -12.36
N ARG A 19 1.83 9.57 -12.02
CA ARG A 19 2.48 9.62 -10.70
C ARG A 19 1.50 9.96 -9.58
N ASP A 20 0.63 10.94 -9.77
CA ASP A 20 -0.32 11.39 -8.75
C ASP A 20 -1.31 10.31 -8.35
N LYS A 21 -1.99 9.68 -9.32
CA LYS A 21 -2.94 8.60 -9.01
C LYS A 21 -2.25 7.36 -8.44
N PHE A 22 -1.01 7.08 -8.84
CA PHE A 22 -0.23 5.99 -8.26
C PHE A 22 0.06 6.26 -6.78
N VAL A 23 0.47 7.48 -6.42
CA VAL A 23 0.72 7.89 -5.04
C VAL A 23 -0.56 7.85 -4.21
N GLU A 24 -1.68 8.34 -4.74
CA GLU A 24 -2.99 8.28 -4.07
C GLU A 24 -3.41 6.84 -3.76
N ARG A 25 -3.24 5.92 -4.73
CA ARG A 25 -3.51 4.49 -4.51
C ARG A 25 -2.57 3.84 -3.50
N ILE A 26 -1.30 4.26 -3.43
CA ILE A 26 -0.39 3.80 -2.39
C ILE A 26 -0.91 4.26 -1.02
N TRP A 27 -1.26 5.54 -0.87
CA TRP A 27 -1.79 6.04 0.40
C TRP A 27 -3.10 5.37 0.81
N SER A 28 -4.01 5.12 -0.13
CA SER A 28 -5.23 4.35 0.14
C SER A 28 -4.92 2.91 0.57
N TRP A 29 -3.93 2.25 -0.04
CA TRP A 29 -3.51 0.92 0.38
C TRP A 29 -2.84 0.93 1.76
N VAL A 30 -2.03 1.96 2.06
CA VAL A 30 -1.42 2.15 3.38
C VAL A 30 -2.47 2.51 4.43
N ASP A 31 -3.55 3.21 4.10
CA ASP A 31 -4.64 3.46 5.03
C ASP A 31 -5.39 2.16 5.35
N ASP A 32 -5.79 1.42 4.31
CA ASP A 32 -6.61 0.20 4.44
C ASP A 32 -5.84 -0.97 5.10
N TYR A 33 -4.55 -1.12 4.78
CA TYR A 33 -3.71 -2.21 5.29
C TYR A 33 -2.70 -1.76 6.33
N GLY A 34 -2.34 -0.48 6.40
CA GLY A 34 -1.35 0.02 7.34
C GLY A 34 -1.84 -0.04 8.77
N ASP A 35 -3.13 0.19 9.04
CA ASP A 35 -3.66 0.02 10.41
C ASP A 35 -3.56 -1.44 10.88
N ARG A 36 -3.79 -2.39 9.97
CA ARG A 36 -3.58 -3.82 10.23
C ARG A 36 -2.11 -4.18 10.43
N ILE A 37 -1.23 -3.68 9.56
CA ILE A 37 0.22 -3.92 9.63
C ILE A 37 0.79 -3.29 10.91
N TYR A 38 0.36 -2.08 11.26
CA TYR A 38 0.75 -1.36 12.46
C TYR A 38 0.28 -2.11 13.71
N THR A 39 -0.99 -2.55 13.73
CA THR A 39 -1.51 -3.39 14.82
C THR A 39 -0.75 -4.71 14.93
N GLN A 40 -0.33 -5.32 13.81
CA GLN A 40 0.49 -6.54 13.83
C GLN A 40 1.92 -6.26 14.33
N LEU A 41 2.54 -5.15 13.91
CA LEU A 41 3.87 -4.71 14.36
C LEU A 41 3.88 -4.40 15.86
N GLU A 42 2.85 -3.70 16.35
CA GLU A 42 2.67 -3.40 17.77
C GLU A 42 2.51 -4.71 18.58
N ARG A 43 1.70 -5.65 18.10
CA ARG A 43 1.53 -6.98 18.71
C ARG A 43 2.79 -7.85 18.67
N LEU A 44 3.63 -7.67 17.66
CA LEU A 44 4.93 -8.34 17.54
C LEU A 44 5.99 -7.73 18.47
N GLY A 45 5.65 -6.66 19.22
CA GLY A 45 6.57 -6.00 20.14
C GLY A 45 7.70 -5.26 19.43
N ALA A 46 7.50 -4.90 18.16
CA ALA A 46 8.42 -4.04 17.42
C ALA A 46 8.31 -2.61 17.98
N SER A 47 8.96 -2.40 19.12
CA SER A 47 9.32 -1.07 19.63
C SER A 47 10.38 -0.50 18.69
N CYS A 48 9.98 -0.05 17.51
CA CYS A 48 10.81 0.81 16.68
C CYS A 48 10.37 2.25 16.96
N ASP A 49 11.18 2.93 17.79
CA ASP A 49 11.41 4.37 17.72
C ASP A 49 11.81 4.78 16.28
#